data_AF-A0A957Y4G4-F1
#
_entry.id   AF-A0A957Y4G4-F1
#
_cell.length_a   1.000
_cell.length_b   1.000
_cell.length_c   1.000
_cell.angle_alpha   90.00
_cell.angle_beta   90.00
_cell.angle_gamma   90.00
#
_symmetry.space_group_name_H-M   'P 1'
#
loop_
_entity.id
_entity.type
_entity.pdbx_description
1 polymer ?
#
loop_
_entity_poly.entity_id
_entity_poly.type
_entity_poly.pdbx_seq_one_letter_code
_entity_poly.pdbx_strand_id
1 'polypeptide(L)'
;DVIAAWKAQSKAFVLDILRPLYSDDNTLLRQKLMAASLSRAIPLFTCIIRQGVEEGRFRTDYPDEIGEIVMQVLTTFSESLVHLLIQEKPDADAFFIASRRLMVSQDAVERLLGAAPGSLPFMEIEDLDPWFE
;
A
#
# COMPACT_ATOMS: atom_id res chain seq x y z
N ASP A 1 23.26 -16.46 7.71
CA ASP A 1 22.10 -16.19 8.57
C ASP A 1 20.84 -16.66 7.86
N VAL A 2 20.13 -17.66 8.42
CA VAL A 2 19.04 -18.39 7.72
C VAL A 2 17.83 -17.48 7.45
N ILE A 3 17.58 -16.53 8.35
CA ILE A 3 16.49 -15.57 8.25
C ILE A 3 16.73 -14.58 7.11
N ALA A 4 17.97 -14.08 6.96
CA ALA A 4 18.34 -13.19 5.86
C ALA A 4 18.22 -13.88 4.50
N ALA A 5 18.64 -15.15 4.39
CA ALA A 5 18.52 -15.94 3.16
C ALA A 5 17.04 -16.19 2.78
N TRP A 6 16.18 -16.49 3.75
CA TRP A 6 14.74 -16.65 3.52
C TRP A 6 14.06 -15.34 3.09
N LYS A 7 14.42 -14.21 3.73
CA LYS A 7 13.94 -12.87 3.36
C LYS A 7 14.39 -12.50 1.93
N ALA A 8 15.65 -12.73 1.59
CA ALA A 8 16.18 -12.47 0.26
C ALA A 8 15.53 -13.35 -0.81
N GLN A 9 15.31 -14.63 -0.54
CA GLN A 9 14.60 -15.54 -1.44
C GLN A 9 13.13 -15.12 -1.62
N SER A 10 12.48 -14.65 -0.55
CA SER A 10 11.11 -14.15 -0.58
C SER A 10 11.00 -12.86 -1.41
N LYS A 11 11.94 -11.92 -1.25
CA LYS A 11 12.03 -10.70 -2.07
C LYS A 11 12.23 -11.02 -3.54
N ALA A 12 13.23 -11.85 -3.86
CA ALA A 12 13.50 -12.25 -5.25
C ALA A 12 12.28 -12.89 -5.90
N PHE A 13 11.62 -13.82 -5.21
CA PHE A 13 10.39 -14.45 -5.67
C PHE A 13 9.26 -13.44 -5.95
N VAL A 14 9.06 -12.47 -5.06
CA VAL A 14 8.05 -11.42 -5.26
C VAL A 14 8.40 -10.55 -6.48
N LEU A 15 9.66 -10.15 -6.64
CA LEU A 15 10.10 -9.35 -7.78
C LEU A 15 9.95 -10.11 -9.11
N ASP A 16 10.18 -11.42 -9.12
CA ASP A 16 10.03 -12.27 -10.30
C ASP A 16 8.56 -12.42 -10.74
N ILE A 17 7.61 -12.24 -9.81
CA ILE A 17 6.17 -12.13 -10.14
C ILE A 17 5.82 -10.72 -10.59
N LEU A 18 6.31 -9.69 -9.89
CA LEU A 18 5.94 -8.30 -10.15
C LEU A 18 6.44 -7.80 -11.50
N ARG A 19 7.69 -8.10 -11.89
CA ARG A 19 8.27 -7.63 -13.17
C ARG A 19 7.40 -8.00 -14.39
N PRO A 20 7.06 -9.29 -14.63
CA PRO A 20 6.20 -9.63 -15.76
C PRO A 20 4.78 -9.09 -15.59
N LEU A 21 4.21 -9.06 -14.37
CA LEU A 21 2.86 -8.54 -14.15
C LEU A 21 2.73 -7.03 -14.45
N TYR A 22 3.81 -6.28 -14.23
CA TYR A 22 3.87 -4.83 -14.47
C TYR A 22 4.40 -4.46 -15.85
N SER A 23 4.60 -5.43 -16.75
CA SER A 23 4.86 -5.14 -18.16
C SER A 23 3.65 -4.50 -18.83
N ASP A 24 3.90 -3.77 -19.93
CA ASP A 24 2.85 -3.10 -20.70
C ASP A 24 1.80 -4.08 -21.24
N ASP A 25 2.26 -5.27 -21.70
CA ASP A 25 1.41 -6.35 -22.21
C ASP A 25 0.38 -6.85 -21.18
N ASN A 26 0.72 -6.75 -19.89
CA ASN A 26 -0.14 -7.21 -18.79
C ASN A 26 -0.98 -6.10 -18.16
N THR A 27 -1.01 -4.89 -18.74
CA THR A 27 -1.77 -3.75 -18.20
C THR A 27 -3.25 -4.07 -18.03
N LEU A 28 -3.89 -4.70 -19.03
CA LEU A 28 -5.31 -5.07 -18.94
C LEU A 28 -5.56 -6.13 -17.85
N LEU A 29 -4.67 -7.12 -17.73
CA LEU A 29 -4.75 -8.14 -16.69
C LEU A 29 -4.64 -7.50 -15.31
N ARG A 30 -3.61 -6.67 -15.11
CA ARG A 30 -3.35 -5.95 -13.87
C ARG A 30 -4.53 -5.07 -13.47
N GLN A 31 -5.10 -4.30 -14.40
CA GLN A 31 -6.27 -3.47 -14.15
C GLN A 31 -7.48 -4.30 -13.70
N LYS A 32 -7.76 -5.43 -14.36
CA LYS A 32 -8.86 -6.33 -13.98
C LYS A 32 -8.63 -6.97 -12.61
N LEU A 33 -7.40 -7.41 -12.33
CA LEU A 33 -7.04 -7.96 -11.02
C LEU A 33 -7.20 -6.92 -9.91
N MET A 34 -6.78 -5.68 -10.17
CA MET A 34 -6.91 -4.58 -9.22
C MET A 34 -8.37 -4.25 -8.93
N ALA A 35 -9.19 -4.07 -9.98
CA ALA A 35 -10.62 -3.82 -9.84
C ALA A 35 -11.32 -4.96 -9.06
N ALA A 36 -10.99 -6.23 -9.36
CA ALA A 36 -11.54 -7.36 -8.64
C ALA A 36 -11.11 -7.38 -7.17
N SER A 37 -9.85 -7.03 -6.86
CA SER A 37 -9.34 -6.93 -5.49
C SER A 37 -10.01 -5.80 -4.71
N LEU A 38 -10.14 -4.61 -5.31
CA LEU A 38 -10.83 -3.48 -4.70
C LEU A 38 -12.30 -3.80 -4.40
N SER A 39 -13.01 -4.45 -5.33
CA SER A 39 -14.42 -4.82 -5.12
C SER A 39 -14.64 -5.75 -3.92
N ARG A 40 -13.64 -6.55 -3.54
CA ARG A 40 -13.69 -7.42 -2.36
C ARG A 40 -13.18 -6.73 -1.09
N ALA A 41 -12.19 -5.87 -1.21
CA ALA A 41 -11.57 -5.19 -0.08
C ALA A 41 -12.46 -4.09 0.47
N ILE A 42 -13.06 -3.25 -0.39
CA ILE A 42 -13.84 -2.08 0.02
C ILE A 42 -14.92 -2.42 1.05
N PRO A 43 -15.77 -3.45 0.88
CA PRO A 43 -16.79 -3.78 1.88
C PRO A 43 -16.22 -4.13 3.26
N LEU A 44 -15.04 -4.77 3.31
CA LEU A 44 -14.37 -5.10 4.57
C LEU A 44 -13.85 -3.84 5.26
N PHE A 45 -13.21 -2.95 4.49
CA PHE A 45 -12.75 -1.66 5.02
C PHE A 45 -13.90 -0.76 5.47
N THR A 46 -15.01 -0.71 4.72
CA THR A 46 -16.22 0.01 5.12
C THR A 46 -16.73 -0.48 6.49
N CYS A 47 -16.72 -1.79 6.74
CA CYS A 47 -17.09 -2.34 8.05
C CYS A 47 -16.17 -1.83 9.18
N ILE A 48 -14.85 -1.84 8.96
CA ILE A 48 -13.85 -1.36 9.92
C ILE A 48 -13.99 0.15 10.17
N ILE A 49 -14.25 0.92 9.11
CA ILE A 49 -14.43 2.38 9.20
C ILE A 49 -15.68 2.70 9.99
N ARG A 50 -16.81 2.05 9.71
CA ARG A 50 -18.05 2.20 10.50
C ARG A 50 -17.81 1.91 11.97
N GLN A 51 -17.17 0.79 12.28
CA GLN A 51 -16.81 0.44 13.66
C GLN A 51 -15.96 1.54 14.30
N GLY A 52 -14.93 2.04 13.62
CA GLY A 52 -14.09 3.11 14.15
C GLY A 52 -14.85 4.43 14.38
N VAL A 53 -15.89 4.73 13.59
CA VAL A 53 -16.79 5.86 13.85
C VAL A 53 -17.65 5.60 15.09
N GLU A 54 -18.25 4.42 15.21
CA GLU A 54 -19.05 4.01 16.39
C GLU A 54 -18.23 4.07 17.69
N GLU A 55 -16.95 3.69 17.63
CA GLU A 55 -16.01 3.76 18.75
C GLU A 55 -15.44 5.17 19.00
N GLY A 56 -15.78 6.15 18.16
CA GLY A 56 -15.27 7.52 18.25
C GLY A 56 -13.78 7.67 17.91
N ARG A 57 -13.19 6.65 17.27
CA ARG A 57 -11.80 6.65 16.78
C ARG A 57 -11.64 7.42 15.47
N PHE A 58 -12.67 7.38 14.63
CA PHE A 58 -12.74 8.08 13.36
C PHE A 58 -13.85 9.14 13.39
N ARG A 59 -13.67 10.21 12.61
CA ARG A 59 -14.57 11.37 12.53
C ARG A 59 -14.83 11.71 11.07
N THR A 60 -15.64 10.88 10.43
CA THR A 60 -16.10 11.07 9.06
C THR A 60 -17.61 10.97 9.00
N ASP A 61 -18.23 11.88 8.25
CA ASP A 61 -19.69 11.89 8.02
C ASP A 61 -20.10 10.89 6.92
N TYR A 62 -19.13 10.28 6.24
CA TYR A 62 -19.33 9.42 5.06
C TYR A 62 -18.64 8.06 5.23
N PRO A 63 -18.95 7.27 6.28
CA PRO A 63 -18.25 6.01 6.56
C PRO A 63 -18.41 4.94 5.48
N ASP A 64 -19.42 5.07 4.62
CA ASP A 64 -19.72 4.09 3.57
C ASP A 64 -18.92 4.34 2.31
N GLU A 65 -18.79 5.61 1.93
CA GLU A 65 -18.15 6.07 0.71
C GLU A 65 -16.65 6.29 0.89
N ILE A 66 -16.20 6.74 2.08
CA ILE A 66 -14.80 7.09 2.32
C ILE A 66 -13.86 5.89 2.18
N GLY A 67 -14.36 4.67 2.37
CA GLY A 67 -13.59 3.43 2.20
C GLY A 67 -13.02 3.26 0.80
N GLU A 68 -13.78 3.63 -0.24
CA GLU A 68 -13.28 3.58 -1.61
C GLU A 68 -12.13 4.57 -1.82
N ILE A 69 -12.27 5.80 -1.32
CA ILE A 69 -11.25 6.85 -1.43
C ILE A 69 -9.96 6.45 -0.71
N VAL A 70 -10.07 5.91 0.51
CA VAL A 70 -8.95 5.36 1.27
C VAL A 70 -8.22 4.28 0.46
N MET A 71 -8.96 3.36 -0.15
CA MET A 71 -8.37 2.31 -0.98
C MET A 71 -7.65 2.85 -2.21
N GLN A 72 -8.10 3.96 -2.81
CA GLN A 72 -7.38 4.60 -3.91
C GLN A 72 -6.05 5.22 -3.46
N VAL A 73 -5.98 5.79 -2.26
CA VAL A 73 -4.72 6.30 -1.68
C VAL A 73 -3.74 5.15 -1.45
N LEU A 74 -4.19 4.06 -0.83
CA LEU A 74 -3.36 2.87 -0.60
C LEU A 74 -2.91 2.20 -1.90
N THR A 75 -3.78 2.20 -2.91
CA THR A 75 -3.46 1.72 -4.26
C THR A 75 -2.35 2.55 -4.89
N THR A 76 -2.47 3.88 -4.81
CA THR A 76 -1.48 4.81 -5.37
C THR A 76 -0.10 4.61 -4.72
N PHE A 77 -0.07 4.43 -3.40
CA PHE A 77 1.16 4.06 -2.69
C PHE A 77 1.74 2.74 -3.20
N SER A 78 0.90 1.70 -3.26
CA SER A 78 1.32 0.36 -3.67
C SER A 78 1.89 0.34 -5.09
N GLU A 79 1.24 1.03 -6.03
CA GLU A 79 1.73 1.16 -7.40
C GLU A 79 3.07 1.91 -7.45
N SER A 80 3.19 3.03 -6.73
CA SER A 80 4.45 3.78 -6.65
C SER A 80 5.58 2.91 -6.08
N LEU A 81 5.28 2.08 -5.08
CA LEU A 81 6.27 1.20 -4.46
C LEU A 81 6.74 0.14 -5.46
N VAL A 82 5.81 -0.56 -6.13
CA VAL A 82 6.17 -1.57 -7.13
C VAL A 82 7.02 -0.97 -8.25
N HIS A 83 6.65 0.22 -8.75
CA HIS A 83 7.42 0.90 -9.80
C HIS A 83 8.86 1.20 -9.39
N LEU A 84 9.14 1.51 -8.12
CA LEU A 84 10.49 1.70 -7.61
C LEU A 84 11.25 0.38 -7.50
N LEU A 85 10.56 -0.71 -7.11
CA LEU A 85 11.17 -2.02 -6.87
C LEU A 85 11.55 -2.78 -8.14
N ILE A 86 10.82 -2.58 -9.25
CA ILE A 86 11.04 -3.32 -10.49
C ILE A 86 11.96 -2.62 -11.49
N GLN A 87 12.51 -1.44 -11.15
CA GLN A 87 13.42 -0.71 -12.03
C GLN A 87 14.69 -1.54 -12.29
N GLU A 88 15.13 -1.59 -13.55
CA GLU A 88 16.39 -2.27 -13.91
C GLU A 88 17.62 -1.62 -13.28
N LYS A 89 17.57 -0.31 -13.07
CA LYS A 89 18.59 0.47 -12.38
C LYS A 89 17.97 1.07 -11.12
N PRO A 90 18.37 0.62 -9.92
CA PRO A 90 17.88 1.20 -8.68
C PRO A 90 18.19 2.69 -8.63
N ASP A 91 17.17 3.52 -8.39
CA ASP A 91 17.37 4.92 -8.06
C ASP A 91 18.10 5.00 -6.72
N ALA A 92 19.17 5.80 -6.65
CA ALA A 92 19.93 6.00 -5.42
C ALA A 92 19.05 6.58 -4.28
N ASP A 93 17.98 7.29 -4.65
CA ASP A 93 17.03 7.87 -3.73
C ASP A 93 15.75 7.03 -3.57
N ALA A 94 15.67 5.82 -4.14
CA ALA A 94 14.46 4.99 -4.18
C ALA A 94 13.86 4.76 -2.79
N PHE A 95 14.69 4.41 -1.81
CA PHE A 95 14.26 4.21 -0.42
C PHE A 95 13.69 5.48 0.20
N PHE A 96 14.34 6.63 -0.03
CA PHE A 96 13.86 7.92 0.48
C PHE A 96 12.51 8.30 -0.15
N ILE A 97 12.36 8.10 -1.46
CA ILE A 97 11.10 8.35 -2.18
C ILE A 97 10.00 7.45 -1.64
N ALA A 98 10.26 6.15 -1.50
CA ALA A 98 9.31 5.17 -0.98
C ALA A 98 8.88 5.51 0.47
N SER A 99 9.84 5.82 1.33
CA SER A 99 9.60 6.21 2.73
C SER A 99 8.72 7.46 2.81
N ARG A 100 9.01 8.48 2.00
CA ARG A 100 8.19 9.69 1.96
C ARG A 100 6.77 9.41 1.45
N ARG A 101 6.63 8.53 0.45
CA ARG A 101 5.32 8.12 -0.08
C ARG A 101 4.51 7.36 0.97
N LEU A 102 5.14 6.47 1.73
CA LEU A 102 4.52 5.77 2.85
C LEU A 102 3.98 6.77 3.89
N MET A 103 4.84 7.68 4.37
CA MET A 103 4.45 8.69 5.37
C MET A 103 3.29 9.57 4.89
N VAL A 104 3.33 10.05 3.64
CA VAL A 104 2.27 10.88 3.06
C VAL A 104 0.96 10.09 2.93
N SER A 105 1.03 8.81 2.57
CA SER A 105 -0.16 7.98 2.41
C SER A 105 -0.81 7.66 3.75
N GLN A 106 -0.02 7.42 4.79
CA GLN A 106 -0.51 7.25 6.17
C GLN A 106 -1.20 8.52 6.67
N ASP A 107 -0.53 9.68 6.57
CA ASP A 107 -1.12 10.98 6.96
C ASP A 107 -2.40 11.29 6.17
N ALA A 108 -2.44 10.99 4.87
CA ALA A 108 -3.62 11.19 4.05
C ALA A 108 -4.80 10.30 4.50
N VAL A 109 -4.55 9.01 4.78
CA VAL A 109 -5.58 8.09 5.27
C VAL A 109 -6.11 8.54 6.63
N GLU A 110 -5.23 8.93 7.56
CA GLU A 110 -5.64 9.44 8.87
C GLU A 110 -6.54 10.68 8.74
N ARG A 111 -6.18 11.63 7.87
CA ARG A 111 -6.97 12.83 7.62
C ARG A 111 -8.32 12.53 6.98
N LEU A 112 -8.36 11.60 6.02
CA LEU A 112 -9.61 11.19 5.37
C LEU A 112 -10.58 10.54 6.37
N LEU A 113 -10.06 9.79 7.32
CA LEU A 113 -10.86 9.12 8.36
C LEU A 113 -11.15 10.02 9.57
N GLY A 114 -10.51 11.19 9.68
CA GLY A 114 -10.56 12.00 10.90
C GLY A 114 -9.97 11.27 12.11
N ALA A 115 -8.98 10.40 11.88
CA ALA A 115 -8.26 9.67 12.91
C ALA A 115 -7.23 10.58 13.61
N ALA A 116 -6.73 10.14 14.77
CA ALA A 116 -5.66 10.86 15.45
C ALA A 116 -4.34 10.74 14.63
N PRO A 117 -3.49 11.79 14.59
CA PRO A 117 -2.20 11.70 13.91
C PRO A 117 -1.33 10.57 14.46
N GLY A 118 -0.76 9.76 13.58
CA GLY A 118 0.06 8.60 13.91
C GLY A 118 -0.69 7.41 14.52
N SER A 119 -2.02 7.38 14.43
CA SER A 119 -2.84 6.29 14.98
C SER A 119 -3.08 5.14 14.01
N LEU A 120 -2.75 5.30 12.73
CA LEU A 120 -2.95 4.29 11.69
C LEU A 120 -1.67 4.02 10.87
N PRO A 121 -0.59 3.53 11.49
CA PRO A 121 0.55 3.02 10.73
C PRO A 121 0.13 1.69 10.08
N PHE A 122 0.06 1.65 8.74
CA PHE A 122 -0.20 0.39 8.02
C PHE A 122 1.09 -0.30 7.59
N MET A 123 2.24 0.38 7.67
CA MET A 123 3.57 -0.17 7.45
C MET A 123 4.60 0.69 8.17
N GLU A 124 5.52 0.06 8.90
CA GLU A 124 6.65 0.75 9.52
C GLU A 124 7.78 0.95 8.52
N ILE A 125 8.60 1.99 8.70
CA ILE A 125 9.72 2.28 7.78
C ILE A 125 10.75 1.14 7.80
N GLU A 126 10.93 0.50 8.95
CA GLU A 126 11.82 -0.64 9.13
C GLU A 126 11.38 -1.87 8.31
N ASP A 127 10.08 -1.99 8.02
CA ASP A 127 9.56 -3.06 7.15
C ASP A 127 9.79 -2.76 5.66
N LEU A 128 10.05 -1.49 5.32
CA LEU A 128 10.31 -1.02 3.96
C LEU A 128 11.78 -1.22 3.56
N ASP A 129 12.70 -1.06 4.50
CA ASP A 129 14.16 -1.10 4.29
C ASP A 129 14.66 -2.36 3.55
N PRO A 130 14.25 -3.59 3.92
CA PRO A 130 14.73 -4.81 3.24
C PRO A 130 14.36 -4.88 1.74
N TRP A 131 13.39 -4.07 1.28
CA TRP A 131 12.99 -4.02 -0.12
C TRP A 131 13.95 -3.19 -0.99
N PHE A 132 14.80 -2.37 -0.38
CA PHE A 132 15.75 -1.50 -1.09
C PHE A 132 17.24 -1.82 -0.85
N GLU A 133 17.55 -2.71 0.11
CA GLU A 133 18.88 -3.34 0.27
C GLU A 133 19.17 -4.45 -0.77
#